data_AF-A0AAU4A5H4-F1
#
_entry.id   AF-A0AAU4A5H4-F1
#
_cell.length_a   1.000
_cell.length_b   1.000
_cell.length_c   1.000
_cell.angle_alpha   90.00
_cell.angle_beta   90.00
_cell.angle_gamma   90.00
#
_symmetry.space_group_name_H-M   'P 1'
#
loop_
_entity.id
_entity.type
_entity.pdbx_description
1 polymer ?
#
loop_
_entity_poly.entity_id
_entity_poly.type
_entity_poly.pdbx_seq_one_letter_code
_entity_poly.pdbx_strand_id
1 'polypeptide(L)'
;MNQNVKTPRLDSGAFQEVSTASGSTESSLSQPGPRIDPGDIVALWAEARTAFYADEFPPYASKAWRALRPDDPRRLAGVLAAAELWRKYGDEEALLQWFRDVSSRSFVADAKTLAELTEARKPKPPHQLQATTGWPPIRVPGGNGRYLTYAHERGMAA
;
A
#
# COMPACT_ATOMS: atom_id res chain seq x y z
N MET A 1 38.67 -0.67 -27.27
CA MET A 1 37.49 -1.43 -27.71
C MET A 1 36.35 -1.09 -26.76
N ASN A 2 35.50 -0.11 -27.12
CA ASN A 2 34.39 0.34 -26.29
C ASN A 2 33.09 -0.07 -26.97
N GLN A 3 32.32 -0.95 -26.35
CA GLN A 3 31.01 -1.35 -26.84
C GLN A 3 29.93 -0.44 -26.24
N ASN A 4 29.36 0.41 -27.10
CA ASN A 4 28.16 1.19 -26.85
C ASN A 4 26.94 0.25 -26.87
N VAL A 5 26.34 -0.02 -25.71
CA VAL A 5 25.04 -0.71 -25.64
C VAL A 5 23.94 0.34 -25.87
N LYS A 6 23.35 0.26 -27.05
CA LYS A 6 22.26 1.12 -27.54
C LYS A 6 20.94 0.55 -27.01
N THR A 7 20.33 1.21 -26.03
CA THR A 7 18.98 0.89 -25.56
C THR A 7 17.95 1.29 -26.62
N PRO A 8 17.00 0.41 -27.00
CA PRO A 8 15.88 0.82 -27.84
C PRO A 8 14.87 1.62 -27.01
N ARG A 9 14.58 2.82 -27.52
CA ARG A 9 13.52 3.72 -27.08
C ARG A 9 12.18 3.12 -27.55
N LEU A 10 11.34 2.66 -26.62
CA LEU A 10 9.97 2.27 -26.94
C LEU A 10 9.14 3.54 -27.15
N ASP A 11 8.71 3.72 -28.39
CA ASP A 11 7.75 4.74 -28.80
C ASP A 11 6.43 4.56 -28.03
N SER A 12 6.01 5.64 -27.36
CA SER A 12 4.68 5.78 -26.78
C SER A 12 3.70 6.08 -27.92
N GLY A 13 3.30 5.02 -28.63
CA GLY A 13 2.29 5.07 -29.69
C GLY A 13 0.88 4.94 -29.12
N ALA A 14 0.15 6.04 -29.18
CA ALA A 14 -1.31 6.18 -29.31
C ALA A 14 -2.19 4.99 -28.88
N PHE A 15 -2.79 5.11 -27.69
CA PHE A 15 -3.97 4.36 -27.30
C PHE A 15 -5.15 4.83 -28.17
N GLN A 16 -5.50 4.05 -29.18
CA GLN A 16 -6.58 4.36 -30.10
C GLN A 16 -7.93 4.10 -29.42
N GLU A 17 -8.66 5.18 -29.14
CA GLU A 17 -10.08 5.12 -28.76
C GLU A 17 -10.90 4.67 -29.98
N VAL A 18 -11.37 3.43 -29.98
CA VAL A 18 -12.46 2.99 -30.86
C VAL A 18 -13.78 3.12 -30.11
N SER A 19 -14.49 4.18 -30.45
CA SER A 19 -15.86 4.46 -30.03
C SER A 19 -16.87 3.64 -30.83
N THR A 20 -17.82 3.07 -30.09
CA THR A 20 -19.25 2.87 -30.39
C THR A 20 -19.64 2.18 -31.71
N ALA A 21 -20.06 0.92 -31.58
CA ALA A 21 -21.18 0.39 -32.35
C ALA A 21 -22.19 -0.23 -31.37
N SER A 22 -23.41 0.27 -31.43
CA SER A 22 -24.58 -0.21 -30.70
C SER A 22 -24.75 -1.71 -30.84
N GLY A 23 -24.77 -2.38 -29.70
CA GLY A 23 -25.42 -3.65 -29.49
C GLY A 23 -26.10 -3.56 -28.14
N SER A 24 -27.39 -3.21 -28.14
CA SER A 24 -28.25 -3.35 -26.99
C SER A 24 -28.29 -4.83 -26.59
N THR A 25 -27.50 -5.20 -25.58
CA THR A 25 -27.77 -6.40 -24.79
C THR A 25 -28.09 -5.90 -23.40
N GLU A 26 -29.37 -5.98 -23.11
CA GLU A 26 -29.99 -5.52 -21.88
C GLU A 26 -29.26 -6.11 -20.67
N SER A 27 -29.05 -5.22 -19.70
CA SER A 27 -28.88 -5.49 -18.28
C SER A 27 -29.63 -6.74 -17.80
N SER A 28 -28.99 -7.91 -17.89
CA SER A 28 -29.37 -9.09 -17.11
C SER A 28 -28.75 -8.97 -15.72
N LEU A 29 -29.31 -8.03 -14.95
CA LEU A 29 -29.03 -7.84 -13.53
C LEU A 29 -29.55 -9.07 -12.78
N SER A 30 -28.61 -9.84 -12.22
CA SER A 30 -28.77 -10.62 -10.99
C SER A 30 -30.02 -11.50 -10.90
N GLN A 31 -30.03 -12.64 -11.60
CA GLN A 31 -30.69 -13.78 -10.97
C GLN A 31 -29.91 -14.14 -9.70
N PRO A 32 -30.55 -14.22 -8.52
CA PRO A 32 -29.90 -14.82 -7.37
C PRO A 32 -29.63 -16.27 -7.75
N GLY A 33 -28.35 -16.65 -7.83
CA GLY A 33 -27.96 -18.04 -7.95
C GLY A 33 -28.61 -18.88 -6.84
N PRO A 34 -28.65 -20.22 -7.01
CA PRO A 34 -29.20 -21.11 -5.98
C PRO A 34 -28.60 -20.76 -4.63
N ARG A 35 -29.46 -20.51 -3.62
CA ARG A 35 -28.99 -20.28 -2.25
C ARG A 35 -28.50 -21.62 -1.72
N ILE A 36 -27.19 -21.81 -1.74
CA ILE A 36 -26.53 -22.93 -1.10
C ILE A 36 -26.53 -22.64 0.39
N ASP A 37 -26.93 -23.62 1.19
CA ASP A 37 -26.78 -23.52 2.64
C ASP A 37 -25.29 -23.34 2.96
N PRO A 38 -24.87 -22.29 3.69
CA PRO A 38 -23.47 -22.11 4.06
C PRO A 38 -22.87 -23.30 4.84
N GLY A 39 -23.70 -24.18 5.42
CA GLY A 39 -23.26 -25.44 6.02
C GLY A 39 -22.95 -26.56 5.02
N ASP A 40 -23.44 -26.48 3.79
CA ASP A 40 -23.25 -27.49 2.74
C ASP A 40 -22.07 -27.13 1.83
N ILE A 41 -20.86 -27.35 2.36
CA ILE A 41 -19.59 -27.09 1.66
C ILE A 41 -19.47 -27.94 0.40
N VAL A 42 -20.08 -29.14 0.37
CA VAL A 42 -20.01 -30.05 -0.77
C VAL A 42 -20.81 -29.49 -1.94
N ALA A 43 -22.04 -29.04 -1.69
CA ALA A 43 -22.86 -28.36 -2.70
C ALA A 43 -22.17 -27.09 -3.20
N LEU A 44 -21.59 -26.28 -2.31
CA LEU A 44 -20.84 -25.07 -2.69
C LEU A 44 -19.68 -25.40 -3.63
N TRP A 45 -18.93 -26.45 -3.34
CA TRP A 45 -17.81 -26.89 -4.17
C TRP A 45 -18.26 -27.42 -5.53
N ALA A 46 -19.34 -28.20 -5.58
CA ALA A 46 -19.89 -28.73 -6.83
C ALA A 46 -20.31 -27.59 -7.77
N GLU A 47 -21.07 -26.62 -7.25
CA GLU A 47 -21.55 -25.46 -8.01
C GLU A 47 -20.39 -24.54 -8.43
N ALA A 48 -19.42 -24.30 -7.55
CA ALA A 48 -18.24 -23.53 -7.89
C ALA A 48 -17.41 -24.19 -9.00
N ARG A 49 -17.31 -25.52 -9.01
CA ARG A 49 -16.60 -26.25 -10.06
C ARG A 49 -17.33 -26.15 -11.40
N THR A 50 -18.66 -26.21 -11.40
CA THR A 50 -19.47 -25.98 -12.61
C THR A 50 -19.25 -24.56 -13.14
N ALA A 51 -19.38 -23.53 -12.28
CA ALA A 51 -19.13 -22.14 -12.66
C ALA A 51 -17.69 -21.93 -13.19
N PHE A 52 -16.71 -22.59 -12.57
CA PHE A 52 -15.31 -22.54 -12.99
C PHE A 52 -15.11 -23.09 -14.41
N TYR A 53 -15.67 -24.25 -14.74
CA TYR A 53 -15.55 -24.81 -16.09
C TYR A 53 -16.40 -24.09 -17.13
N ALA A 54 -17.47 -23.42 -16.71
CA ALA A 54 -18.28 -22.58 -17.59
C ALA A 54 -17.64 -21.21 -17.88
N ASP A 55 -16.58 -20.83 -17.14
CA ASP A 55 -15.97 -19.49 -17.18
C ASP A 55 -16.98 -18.35 -16.86
N GLU A 56 -18.05 -18.68 -16.12
CA GLU A 56 -19.14 -17.77 -15.76
C GLU A 56 -18.91 -17.12 -14.39
N PHE A 57 -17.78 -16.43 -14.22
CA PHE A 57 -17.46 -15.74 -12.97
C PHE A 57 -16.64 -14.46 -13.20
N PRO A 58 -16.78 -13.45 -12.33
CA PRO A 58 -15.95 -12.25 -12.42
C PRO A 58 -14.50 -12.55 -12.02
N PRO A 59 -13.51 -11.86 -12.60
CA PRO A 59 -12.09 -12.03 -12.23
C PRO A 59 -11.85 -11.82 -10.73
N TYR A 60 -10.98 -12.64 -10.15
CA TYR A 60 -10.63 -12.57 -8.72
C TYR A 60 -10.22 -11.16 -8.29
N ALA A 61 -10.67 -10.76 -7.09
CA ALA A 61 -10.43 -9.43 -6.50
C ALA A 61 -10.97 -8.20 -7.27
N SER A 62 -11.61 -8.39 -8.44
CA SER A 62 -12.30 -7.32 -9.16
C SER A 62 -13.43 -6.71 -8.33
N LYS A 63 -13.92 -5.52 -8.71
CA LYS A 63 -15.06 -4.88 -8.02
C LYS A 63 -16.31 -5.77 -8.07
N ALA A 64 -16.57 -6.42 -9.21
CA ALA A 64 -17.69 -7.35 -9.38
C ALA A 64 -17.54 -8.58 -8.48
N TRP A 65 -16.34 -9.16 -8.39
CA TRP A 65 -16.06 -10.29 -7.48
C TRP A 65 -16.22 -9.92 -6.01
N ARG A 66 -15.76 -8.72 -5.60
CA ARG A 66 -15.92 -8.23 -4.22
C ARG A 66 -17.37 -7.95 -3.83
N ALA A 67 -18.23 -7.66 -4.81
CA ALA A 67 -19.65 -7.46 -4.60
C ALA A 67 -20.42 -8.79 -4.44
N LEU A 68 -19.83 -9.93 -4.85
CA LEU A 68 -20.44 -11.24 -4.64
C LEU A 68 -20.51 -11.56 -3.15
N ARG A 69 -21.55 -12.30 -2.76
CA ARG A 69 -21.69 -12.77 -1.38
C ARG A 69 -20.62 -13.81 -1.04
N PRO A 70 -20.29 -14.00 0.24
CA PRO A 70 -19.32 -15.02 0.66
C PRO A 70 -19.74 -16.46 0.29
N ASP A 71 -21.04 -16.72 0.21
CA ASP A 71 -21.66 -18.01 -0.11
C ASP A 71 -21.94 -18.20 -1.62
N ASP A 72 -21.54 -17.26 -2.47
CA ASP A 72 -21.73 -17.36 -3.91
C ASP A 72 -20.69 -18.32 -4.53
N PRO A 73 -21.08 -19.40 -5.23
CA PRO A 73 -20.15 -20.34 -5.85
C PRO A 73 -19.24 -19.69 -6.89
N ARG A 74 -19.69 -18.61 -7.55
CA ARG A 74 -18.87 -17.85 -8.52
C ARG A 74 -17.69 -17.16 -7.84
N ARG A 75 -17.83 -16.84 -6.55
CA ARG A 75 -16.74 -16.25 -5.76
C ARG A 75 -15.62 -17.26 -5.58
N LEU A 76 -15.95 -18.51 -5.25
CA LEU A 76 -14.99 -19.61 -5.12
C LEU A 76 -14.38 -20.00 -6.48
N ALA A 77 -15.17 -20.03 -7.56
CA ALA A 77 -14.66 -20.23 -8.92
C ALA A 77 -13.57 -19.21 -9.30
N GLY A 78 -13.78 -17.92 -9.00
CA GLY A 78 -12.78 -16.88 -9.22
C GLY A 78 -11.48 -17.12 -8.44
N VAL A 79 -11.55 -17.64 -7.21
CA VAL A 79 -10.36 -18.01 -6.42
C VAL A 79 -9.59 -19.15 -7.09
N LEU A 80 -10.29 -20.18 -7.57
CA LEU A 80 -9.67 -21.32 -8.26
C LEU A 80 -8.96 -20.88 -9.54
N ALA A 81 -9.59 -20.00 -10.33
CA ALA A 81 -8.99 -19.44 -11.53
C ALA A 81 -7.72 -18.64 -11.22
N ALA A 82 -7.75 -17.81 -10.19
CA ALA A 82 -6.56 -17.12 -9.74
C ALA A 82 -5.47 -18.11 -9.30
N ALA A 83 -5.80 -19.11 -8.48
CA ALA A 83 -4.84 -20.11 -8.03
C ALA A 83 -4.19 -20.88 -9.20
N GLU A 84 -4.97 -21.23 -10.23
CA GLU A 84 -4.44 -21.87 -11.45
C GLU A 84 -3.57 -20.92 -12.27
N LEU A 85 -3.92 -19.64 -12.38
CA LEU A 85 -3.07 -18.63 -13.00
C LEU A 85 -1.74 -18.47 -12.24
N TRP A 86 -1.79 -18.47 -10.91
CA TRP A 86 -0.59 -18.49 -10.06
C TRP A 86 0.23 -19.75 -10.27
N ARG A 87 -0.40 -20.92 -10.38
CA ARG A 87 0.30 -22.19 -10.65
C ARG A 87 0.99 -22.20 -12.02
N LYS A 88 0.36 -21.60 -13.03
CA LYS A 88 0.83 -21.62 -14.43
C LYS A 88 1.83 -20.51 -14.74
N TYR A 89 1.65 -19.34 -14.15
CA TYR A 89 2.33 -18.10 -14.54
C TYR A 89 2.90 -17.31 -13.35
N GLY A 90 2.72 -17.80 -12.12
CA GLY A 90 3.30 -17.18 -10.94
C GLY A 90 4.81 -17.34 -10.96
N ASP A 91 5.53 -16.21 -10.96
CA ASP A 91 6.95 -16.15 -10.64
C ASP A 91 7.09 -16.33 -9.13
N GLU A 92 7.33 -17.57 -8.71
CA GLU A 92 7.45 -17.98 -7.31
C GLU A 92 8.57 -17.20 -6.60
N GLU A 93 9.69 -16.97 -7.28
CA GLU A 93 10.80 -16.14 -6.78
C GLU A 93 10.36 -14.70 -6.53
N ALA A 94 9.69 -14.06 -7.50
CA ALA A 94 9.21 -12.70 -7.33
C ALA A 94 8.15 -12.58 -6.21
N LEU A 95 7.30 -13.59 -6.05
CA LEU A 95 6.32 -13.66 -4.97
C LEU A 95 6.99 -13.82 -3.59
N LEU A 96 7.96 -14.73 -3.48
CA LEU A 96 8.73 -14.93 -2.25
C LEU A 96 9.53 -13.68 -1.89
N GLN A 97 10.09 -13.01 -2.88
CA GLN A 97 10.78 -11.74 -2.69
C GLN A 97 9.80 -10.67 -2.19
N TRP A 98 8.63 -10.55 -2.80
CA TRP A 98 7.59 -9.63 -2.34
C TRP A 98 7.13 -9.94 -0.90
N PHE A 99 6.95 -11.22 -0.53
CA PHE A 99 6.60 -11.61 0.84
C PHE A 99 7.68 -11.22 1.85
N ARG A 100 8.97 -11.40 1.52
CA ARG A 100 10.09 -10.92 2.33
C ARG A 100 10.07 -9.39 2.46
N ASP A 101 9.75 -8.69 1.37
CA ASP A 101 9.68 -7.23 1.34
C ASP A 101 8.47 -6.68 2.12
N VAL A 102 7.36 -7.43 2.20
CA VAL A 102 6.17 -7.05 2.98
C VAL A 102 6.33 -7.42 4.44
N SER A 103 6.86 -8.61 4.76
CA SER A 103 7.11 -9.03 6.14
C SER A 103 8.20 -8.24 6.84
N SER A 104 9.12 -7.64 6.09
CA SER A 104 10.14 -6.72 6.64
C SER A 104 9.62 -5.30 6.90
N ARG A 105 8.42 -4.95 6.42
CA ARG A 105 7.77 -3.67 6.76
C ARG A 105 7.11 -3.79 8.12
N SER A 106 7.28 -2.77 8.96
CA SER A 106 6.54 -2.61 10.22
C SER A 106 5.04 -2.73 9.92
N PHE A 107 4.33 -3.55 10.69
CA PHE A 107 2.92 -3.81 10.45
C PHE A 107 2.11 -2.52 10.64
N VAL A 108 1.01 -2.32 9.92
CA VAL A 108 0.20 -1.09 10.05
C VAL A 108 -0.35 -0.90 11.48
N ALA A 109 -0.46 -1.97 12.28
CA ALA A 109 -0.79 -1.86 13.70
C ALA A 109 0.36 -1.28 14.57
N ASP A 110 1.61 -1.31 14.09
CA ASP A 110 2.74 -0.59 14.69
C ASP A 110 2.79 0.88 14.22
N ALA A 111 1.88 1.29 13.32
CA ALA A 111 1.82 2.67 12.89
C ALA A 111 1.33 3.54 14.04
N LYS A 112 2.11 4.58 14.34
CA LYS A 112 1.77 5.58 15.34
C LYS A 112 0.38 6.14 15.08
N THR A 113 -0.44 6.21 16.13
CA THR A 113 -1.77 6.80 16.03
C THR A 113 -1.70 8.27 15.59
N LEU A 114 -2.79 8.82 15.05
CA LEU A 114 -2.86 10.24 14.67
C LEU A 114 -2.53 11.17 15.85
N ALA A 115 -2.90 10.77 17.06
CA ALA A 115 -2.56 11.45 18.31
C ALA A 115 -1.05 11.45 18.57
N GLU A 116 -0.38 10.30 18.45
CA GLU A 116 1.07 10.17 18.61
C GLU A 116 1.84 10.96 17.54
N LEU A 117 1.36 10.99 16.29
CA LEU A 117 1.95 11.80 15.23
C LEU A 117 1.81 13.30 15.52
N THR A 118 0.69 13.71 16.11
CA THR A 118 0.45 15.11 16.51
C THR A 118 1.36 15.50 17.68
N GLU A 119 1.57 14.59 18.63
CA GLU A 119 2.50 14.78 19.73
C GLU A 119 3.96 14.85 19.26
N ALA A 120 4.35 14.01 18.30
CA ALA A 120 5.67 14.05 17.68
C ALA A 120 5.92 15.34 16.87
N ARG A 121 4.85 16.00 16.39
CA ARG A 121 4.92 17.28 15.68
C ARG A 121 5.03 18.49 16.61
N LYS A 122 4.97 18.31 17.94
CA LYS A 122 5.18 19.42 18.88
C LYS A 122 6.56 20.05 18.62
N PRO A 123 6.63 21.38 18.37
CA PRO A 123 7.89 22.04 18.09
C PRO A 123 8.85 21.84 19.27
N LYS A 124 10.08 21.45 18.97
CA LYS A 124 11.12 21.33 19.99
C LYS A 124 11.30 22.70 20.66
N PRO A 125 11.40 22.76 22.00
CA PRO A 125 11.64 24.02 22.68
C PRO A 125 12.95 24.64 22.18
N PRO A 126 13.06 25.99 22.15
CA PRO A 126 14.28 26.67 21.78
C PRO A 126 15.45 26.16 22.64
N HIS A 127 16.54 25.76 21.99
CA HIS A 127 17.72 25.28 22.70
C HIS A 127 18.34 26.45 23.49
N GLN A 128 18.51 26.28 24.81
CA GLN A 128 19.20 27.27 25.63
C GLN A 128 20.71 27.15 25.41
N LEU A 129 21.29 28.11 24.69
CA LEU A 129 22.73 28.18 24.47
C LEU A 129 23.42 28.62 25.77
N GLN A 130 24.35 27.79 26.25
CA GLN A 130 25.25 28.15 27.35
C GLN A 130 26.64 28.42 26.78
N ALA A 131 27.30 29.49 27.25
CA ALA A 131 28.68 29.78 26.88
C ALA A 131 29.61 28.77 27.57
N THR A 132 30.39 28.05 26.78
CA THR A 132 31.43 27.15 27.30
C THR A 132 32.59 27.96 27.87
N THR A 133 33.16 27.52 29.00
CA THR A 133 34.28 28.19 29.67
C THR A 133 35.48 28.34 28.72
N GLY A 134 36.12 29.51 28.72
CA GLY A 134 37.30 29.79 27.90
C GLY A 134 37.01 30.25 26.47
N TRP A 135 35.75 30.34 26.06
CA TRP A 135 35.38 30.86 24.74
C TRP A 135 35.21 32.39 24.76
N PRO A 136 35.61 33.08 23.68
CA PRO A 136 35.37 34.52 23.54
C PRO A 136 33.85 34.78 23.41
N PRO A 137 33.37 36.00 23.75
CA PRO A 137 31.96 36.35 23.68
C PRO A 137 31.35 36.09 22.31
N ILE A 138 30.31 35.27 22.25
CA ILE A 138 29.63 34.91 20.98
C ILE A 138 28.41 35.80 20.81
N ARG A 139 28.33 36.52 19.70
CA ARG A 139 27.15 37.34 19.35
C ARG A 139 26.01 36.43 18.93
N VAL A 140 24.83 36.58 19.55
CA VAL A 140 23.64 35.79 19.18
C VAL A 140 22.99 36.41 17.93
N PRO A 141 22.93 35.68 16.79
CA PRO A 141 22.25 36.18 15.59
C PRO A 141 20.76 36.41 15.88
N GLY A 142 20.23 37.59 15.53
CA GLY A 142 18.84 37.96 15.81
C GLY A 142 18.56 38.38 17.26
N GLY A 143 19.54 38.32 18.16
CA GLY A 143 19.46 38.95 19.48
C GLY A 143 19.82 40.45 19.39
N ASN A 144 19.19 41.27 20.22
CA ASN A 144 19.30 42.75 20.29
C ASN A 144 20.71 43.26 20.64
N GLY A 145 21.76 42.85 19.93
CA GLY A 145 23.16 43.12 20.27
C GLY A 145 23.67 42.33 21.49
N ARG A 146 22.95 41.31 21.95
CA ARG A 146 23.35 40.50 23.11
C ARG A 146 24.50 39.56 22.76
N TYR A 147 25.49 39.52 23.63
CA TYR A 147 26.60 38.57 23.58
C TYR A 147 26.40 37.51 24.67
N LEU A 148 26.62 36.25 24.33
CA LEU A 148 26.76 35.17 25.31
C LEU A 148 28.17 35.25 25.88
N THR A 149 28.28 35.72 27.11
CA THR A 149 29.50 35.68 27.90
C THR A 149 29.38 34.59 28.95
N TYR A 150 30.51 33.98 29.31
CA TYR A 150 30.58 33.12 30.48
C TYR A 150 30.39 34.00 31.73
N ALA A 151 29.16 34.14 32.21
CA ALA A 151 28.90 34.80 33.48
C ALA A 151 29.38 33.88 34.59
N HIS A 152 30.44 34.29 35.29
CA HIS A 152 30.93 33.65 36.50
C HIS A 152 29.99 33.90 37.69
N GLU A 153 28.67 33.83 37.49
CA GLU A 153 27.66 33.89 38.55
C GLU A 153 27.52 32.51 39.21
N ARG A 154 28.62 32.07 39.80
CA ARG A 154 28.60 31.14 40.93
C ARG A 154 29.58 31.67 41.97
N GLY A 155 29.37 32.92 42.36
CA GLY A 155 29.98 33.49 43.55
C GLY A 155 29.13 33.09 44.75
N MET A 156 29.74 32.32 45.65
CA MET A 156 29.55 32.47 47.10
C MET A 156 28.10 32.45 47.61
N ALA A 157 27.55 31.24 47.75
CA ALA A 157 26.67 30.99 48.89
C ALA A 157 27.57 30.99 50.14
N ALA A 158 27.48 32.09 50.89
CA ALA A 158 27.78 32.14 52.31
C ALA A 158 26.69 31.41 53.11
#